data_AF-A0A0N0MYN9-F1
#
_entry.id   AF-A0A0N0MYN9-F1
#
_cell.length_a   1.000
_cell.length_b   1.000
_cell.length_c   1.000
_cell.angle_alpha   90.00
_cell.angle_beta   90.00
_cell.angle_gamma   90.00
#
_symmetry.space_group_name_H-M   'P 1'
#
loop_
_entity.id
_entity.type
_entity.pdbx_description
1 polymer ?
#
loop_
_entity_poly.entity_id
_entity_poly.type
_entity_poly.pdbx_seq_one_letter_code
_entity_poly.pdbx_strand_id
1 'polypeptide(L)' 'MTPDEIAVVRGELETFAAEVFEPFARKDQRRWGQVYLRGLLTDGQRKSVEPMAARLG' A
#
# COMPACT_ATOMS: atom_id res chain seq x y z
N MET A 1 -16.82 -5.77 -7.38
CA MET A 1 -16.53 -4.34 -7.63
C MET A 1 -16.16 -4.16 -9.08
N THR A 2 -16.63 -3.09 -9.69
CA THR A 2 -16.20 -2.67 -11.04
C THR A 2 -14.74 -2.20 -11.01
N PRO A 3 -14.05 -2.16 -12.16
CA PRO A 3 -12.70 -1.58 -12.24
C PRO A 3 -12.63 -0.15 -11.70
N ASP A 4 -13.67 0.66 -11.93
CA ASP A 4 -13.74 2.04 -11.46
C ASP A 4 -13.88 2.12 -9.94
N GLU A 5 -14.72 1.27 -9.33
CA GLU A 5 -14.82 1.16 -7.87
C GLU A 5 -13.49 0.75 -7.24
N ILE A 6 -12.74 -0.17 -7.88
CA ILE A 6 -11.41 -0.58 -7.42
C ILE A 6 -10.41 0.57 -7.51
N ALA A 7 -10.47 1.39 -8.55
CA ALA A 7 -9.59 2.55 -8.71
C ALA A 7 -9.85 3.62 -7.63
N VAL A 8 -11.12 3.89 -7.33
CA VAL A 8 -11.52 4.83 -6.26
C VAL A 8 -11.00 4.35 -4.91
N VAL A 9 -11.31 3.10 -4.53
CA VAL A 9 -10.88 2.53 -3.24
C VAL A 9 -9.35 2.50 -3.12
N ARG A 10 -8.63 2.27 -4.22
CA ARG A 10 -7.17 2.35 -4.23
C ARG A 10 -6.65 3.75 -3.90
N GLY A 11 -7.25 4.79 -4.48
CA GLY A 11 -6.89 6.18 -4.18
C GLY A 11 -7.17 6.55 -2.73
N GLU A 12 -8.33 6.15 -2.20
CA GLU A 12 -8.68 6.35 -0.78
C GLU A 12 -7.69 5.65 0.16
N LEU A 13 -7.31 4.41 -0.17
CA LEU A 13 -6.33 3.65 0.60
C LEU A 13 -4.93 4.31 0.58
N GLU A 14 -4.53 4.91 -0.54
CA GLU A 14 -3.26 5.63 -0.66
C GLU A 14 -3.24 6.90 0.19
N THR A 15 -4.32 7.68 0.18
CA THR A 15 -4.49 8.85 1.07
C THR A 15 -4.46 8.44 2.54
N PHE A 16 -5.25 7.44 2.93
CA PHE A 16 -5.26 6.92 4.30
C PHE A 16 -3.87 6.46 4.73
N ALA A 17 -3.17 5.70 3.88
CA ALA A 17 -1.82 5.23 4.20
C ALA A 17 -0.83 6.40 4.35
N ALA A 18 -0.94 7.45 3.54
CA ALA A 18 -0.11 8.64 3.67
C ALA A 18 -0.29 9.34 5.01
N GLU A 19 -1.53 9.47 5.49
CA GLU A 19 -1.87 10.05 6.80
C GLU A 19 -1.35 9.18 7.95
N VAL A 20 -1.57 7.87 7.90
CA VAL A 20 -1.12 6.93 8.94
C VAL A 20 0.41 6.94 9.12
N PHE A 21 1.16 7.04 8.02
CA PHE A 21 2.62 7.01 8.06
C PHE A 21 3.26 8.39 8.10
N GLU A 22 2.49 9.49 8.09
CA GLU A 22 2.99 10.87 8.20
C GLU A 22 4.01 11.05 9.35
N PRO A 23 3.78 10.51 10.56
CA PRO A 23 4.67 10.76 11.70
C PRO A 23 6.05 10.10 11.59
N PHE A 24 6.28 9.21 10.62
CA PHE A 24 7.56 8.54 10.45
C PHE A 24 8.60 9.51 9.89
N ALA A 25 9.67 9.76 10.65
CA ALA A 25 10.72 10.71 10.27
C ALA A 25 11.41 10.36 8.93
N ARG A 26 11.64 9.08 8.65
CA ARG A 26 12.35 8.66 7.43
C ARG A 26 11.40 8.46 6.26
N LYS A 27 11.69 9.13 5.13
CA LYS A 27 10.94 9.00 3.87
C LYS A 27 10.77 7.54 3.42
N ASP A 28 11.80 6.72 3.58
CA ASP A 28 11.75 5.32 3.19
C ASP A 28 10.79 4.50 4.05
N GLN A 29 10.65 4.83 5.34
CA GLN A 29 9.68 4.15 6.21
C GLN A 29 8.25 4.45 5.76
N ARG A 30 7.98 5.69 5.32
CA ARG A 30 6.67 6.07 4.75
C ARG A 30 6.40 5.30 3.45
N ARG A 31 7.37 5.31 2.52
CA ARG A 31 7.28 4.59 1.25
C ARG A 31 7.02 3.09 1.45
N TRP A 32 7.83 2.44 2.27
CA TRP A 32 7.72 1.00 2.50
C TRP A 32 6.51 0.63 3.36
N GLY A 33 6.10 1.49 4.30
CA GLY A 33 4.85 1.33 5.05
C GLY A 33 3.64 1.30 4.13
N GLN A 34 3.57 2.23 3.17
CA GLN A 34 2.50 2.25 2.15
C GLN A 34 2.50 1.00 1.25
N VAL A 35 3.68 0.50 0.85
CA VAL A 35 3.81 -0.74 0.08
C VAL A 35 3.34 -1.95 0.91
N TYR A 36 3.76 -2.03 2.18
CA TYR A 36 3.40 -3.13 3.06
C TYR A 36 1.90 -3.17 3.34
N LEU A 37 1.28 -2.04 3.69
CA LEU A 37 -0.15 -1.94 3.95
C LEU A 37 -0.98 -2.38 2.72
N ARG A 38 -0.69 -1.82 1.54
CA ARG A 38 -1.37 -2.21 0.30
C ARG A 38 -1.10 -3.69 -0.05
N GLY A 39 0.09 -4.19 0.24
CA GLY A 39 0.48 -5.58 0.01
C GLY A 39 -0.27 -6.58 0.90
N LEU A 40 -0.62 -6.20 2.13
CA LEU A 40 -1.43 -7.01 3.05
C LEU A 40 -2.90 -7.08 2.66
N LEU A 41 -3.44 -5.98 2.12
CA LEU A 41 -4.86 -5.85 1.78
C LEU A 41 -5.20 -6.37 0.38
N THR A 42 -4.19 -6.61 -0.46
CA THR A 42 -4.36 -7.14 -1.82
C THR A 42 -4.08 -8.65 -1.87
N ASP A 43 -4.59 -9.30 -2.90
CA ASP A 43 -4.34 -10.73 -3.14
C ASP A 43 -2.87 -10.99 -3.49
N GLY A 44 -2.34 -12.11 -2.99
CA GLY A 44 -0.97 -12.56 -3.24
C GLY A 44 -0.24 -13.05 -1.99
N GLN A 45 1.02 -13.46 -2.16
CA GLN A 45 1.89 -13.88 -1.06
C GLN A 45 2.18 -12.71 -0.10
N ARG A 46 1.92 -12.91 1.19
CA ARG A 46 2.03 -11.86 2.23
C ARG A 46 3.19 -12.06 3.23
N LYS A 47 3.92 -13.18 3.14
CA LYS A 47 4.95 -13.54 4.11
C LYS A 47 6.26 -12.76 3.94
N SER A 48 6.56 -12.32 2.72
CA SER A 48 7.77 -11.55 2.39
C SER A 48 7.42 -10.25 1.67
N VAL A 49 8.28 -9.24 1.82
CA VAL A 49 8.11 -7.92 1.19
C VAL A 49 8.39 -7.97 -0.30
N GLU A 50 9.29 -8.83 -0.77
CA GLU A 50 9.68 -8.92 -2.19
C GLU A 50 8.51 -9.21 -3.14
N PRO A 51 7.64 -10.23 -2.93
CA PRO A 51 6.46 -10.44 -3.76
C PRO A 51 5.41 -9.33 -3.67
N MET A 52 5.33 -8.61 -2.54
CA MET A 52 4.46 -7.43 -2.42
C MET A 52 5.00 -6.28 -3.26
N ALA A 53 6.30 -6.02 -3.17
CA ALA A 53 6.97 -4.96 -3.91
C ALA A 53 6.94 -5.20 -5.42
N ALA A 54 7.15 -6.44 -5.87
CA ALA A 54 7.08 -6.80 -7.30
C ALA A 54 5.69 -6.58 -7.94
N ARG A 55 4.62 -6.67 -7.15
CA ARG A 55 3.24 -6.43 -7.62
C ARG A 55 2.83 -4.96 -7.59
N LEU A 56 3.40 -4.19 -6.66
CA LEU A 56 3.03 -2.79 -6.40
C LEU A 56 4.02 -1.78 -7.01
N GLY A 57 5.12 -2.26 -7.57
CA GLY A 57 6.18 -1.51 -8.23
C GLY A 57 5.93 -1.32 -9.72
#